data_AF-A0A1E4G228-F1
#
_entry.id   AF-A0A1E4G228-F1
#
_cell.length_a   1.000
_cell.length_b   1.000
_cell.length_c   1.000
_cell.angle_alpha   90.00
_cell.angle_beta   90.00
_cell.angle_gamma   90.00
#
_symmetry.space_group_name_H-M   'P 1'
#
loop_
_entity.id
_entity.type
_entity.pdbx_description
1 polymer ?
#
loop_
_entity_poly.entity_id
_entity_poly.type
_entity_poly.pdbx_seq_one_letter_code
_entity_poly.pdbx_strand_id
1 'polypeptide(L)' 'MSLSSLSIGAAGMHRAAERFEASANRVARFGTGLEEVDIEKEMVDIIQTKAQYKASAKIVTVASAMAKATIDILA' A
#
# COMPACT_ATOMS: atom_id res chain seq x y z
N MET A 1 2.21 22.04 0.42
CA MET A 1 3.04 20.82 0.29
C MET A 1 2.42 19.59 0.98
N SER A 2 1.76 19.70 2.15
CA SER A 2 1.20 18.53 2.86
C SER A 2 0.01 17.85 2.14
N LEU A 3 -0.86 18.62 1.48
CA LEU A 3 -1.97 18.09 0.66
C LEU A 3 -1.47 17.19 -0.49
N SER A 4 -0.38 17.58 -1.14
CA SER A 4 0.26 16.80 -2.21
C SER A 4 0.89 15.51 -1.67
N SER A 5 1.50 15.54 -0.48
CA SER A 5 2.03 14.31 0.15
C SER A 5 0.94 13.36 0.66
N LEU A 6 -0.20 13.91 1.12
CA LEU A 6 -1.38 13.13 1.48
C LEU A 6 -1.96 12.41 0.28
N SER A 7 -2.13 13.11 -0.85
CA SER A 7 -2.64 12.50 -2.08
C SER A 7 -1.67 11.46 -2.66
N ILE A 8 -0.36 11.70 -2.60
CA ILE A 8 0.67 10.73 -3.03
C ILE A 8 0.64 9.48 -2.13
N GLY A 9 0.59 9.66 -0.81
CA GLY A 9 0.53 8.54 0.13
C GLY A 9 -0.77 7.74 0.01
N ALA A 10 -1.92 8.41 -0.17
CA ALA A 10 -3.21 7.76 -0.40
C ALA A 10 -3.24 6.99 -1.75
N ALA A 11 -2.73 7.60 -2.82
CA ALA A 11 -2.61 6.93 -4.13
C ALA A 11 -1.66 5.73 -4.08
N GLY A 12 -0.55 5.83 -3.34
CA GLY A 12 0.37 4.72 -3.11
C GLY A 12 -0.28 3.56 -2.35
N MET A 13 -1.06 3.88 -1.30
CA MET A 13 -1.85 2.87 -0.57
C MET A 13 -2.89 2.20 -1.46
N HIS A 14 -3.61 2.95 -2.30
CA HIS A 14 -4.63 2.39 -3.19
C HIS A 14 -4.04 1.44 -4.23
N ARG A 15 -2.91 1.80 -4.87
CA ARG A 15 -2.23 0.90 -5.82
C ARG A 15 -1.69 -0.36 -5.15
N ALA A 16 -1.16 -0.23 -3.94
CA ALA A 16 -0.70 -1.38 -3.18
C ALA A 16 -1.88 -2.31 -2.82
N ALA A 17 -3.06 -1.76 -2.49
CA ALA A 17 -4.26 -2.56 -2.25
C ALA A 17 -4.72 -3.33 -3.50
N GLU A 18 -4.75 -2.69 -4.67
CA GLU A 18 -5.09 -3.35 -5.94
C GLU A 18 -4.12 -4.50 -6.28
N ARG A 19 -2.82 -4.27 -6.09
CA ARG A 19 -1.79 -5.31 -6.31
C ARG A 19 -1.97 -6.47 -5.35
N PHE A 20 -2.25 -6.19 -4.09
CA PHE A 20 -2.51 -7.20 -3.08
C PHE A 20 -3.75 -8.03 -3.44
N GLU A 21 -4.85 -7.40 -3.85
CA GLU A 21 -6.07 -8.09 -4.27
C GLU A 21 -5.83 -8.99 -5.49
N ALA A 22 -5.08 -8.50 -6.48
CA ALA A 22 -4.69 -9.30 -7.64
C ALA A 22 -3.84 -10.52 -7.24
N SER A 23 -2.87 -10.35 -6.34
CA SER A 23 -2.05 -11.48 -5.83
C SER A 23 -2.89 -12.47 -5.02
N ALA A 24 -3.83 -11.99 -4.19
CA ALA A 24 -4.72 -12.83 -3.40
C ALA A 24 -5.64 -13.68 -4.29
N ASN A 25 -6.14 -13.11 -5.41
CA ASN A 25 -6.93 -13.85 -6.39
C ASN A 25 -6.09 -14.93 -7.10
N ARG A 26 -4.81 -14.66 -7.39
CA ARG A 26 -3.89 -15.67 -7.97
C ARG A 26 -3.56 -16.78 -6.97
N VAL A 27 -3.30 -16.45 -5.71
CA VAL A 27 -3.11 -17.43 -4.63
C VAL A 27 -4.38 -18.24 -4.38
N ALA A 28 -5.58 -17.65 -4.46
CA ALA A 28 -6.84 -18.40 -4.32
C ALA A 28 -7.09 -19.41 -5.46
N ARG A 29 -6.48 -19.19 -6.63
CA ARG A 29 -6.53 -20.12 -7.77
C ARG A 29 -5.50 -21.23 -7.66
N PHE A 30 -4.50 -21.10 -6.78
CA PHE A 30 -3.57 -22.17 -6.46
C PHE A 30 -4.35 -23.39 -5.94
N GLY A 31 -4.14 -24.56 -6.56
CA GLY A 31 -4.84 -25.80 -6.21
C GLY A 31 -6.10 -26.10 -7.04
N THR A 32 -6.52 -25.21 -7.96
CA THR A 32 -7.62 -25.51 -8.91
C THR A 32 -7.17 -26.35 -10.11
N GLY A 33 -5.86 -26.62 -10.26
CA GLY A 33 -5.30 -27.44 -11.33
C GLY A 33 -5.34 -26.81 -12.73
N LEU A 34 -5.83 -25.57 -12.85
CA LEU A 34 -5.98 -24.85 -14.11
C LEU A 34 -4.73 -24.04 -14.52
N GLU A 35 -3.79 -23.81 -13.59
CA GLU A 35 -2.55 -23.06 -13.85
C GLU A 35 -1.47 -23.36 -12.79
N GLU A 36 -0.20 -23.43 -13.21
CA GLU A 36 0.94 -23.62 -12.32
C GLU A 36 1.30 -22.28 -11.66
N VAL A 37 0.70 -22.00 -10.50
CA VAL A 37 0.95 -20.77 -9.74
C VAL A 37 2.15 -21.00 -8.82
N ASP A 38 3.24 -20.26 -9.07
CA ASP A 38 4.41 -20.22 -8.19
C ASP A 38 4.09 -19.41 -6.92
N ILE A 39 3.74 -20.13 -5.85
CA ILE A 39 3.38 -19.52 -4.56
C ILE A 39 4.56 -18.78 -3.94
N GLU A 40 5.79 -19.26 -4.13
CA GLU A 40 6.96 -18.63 -3.50
C GLU A 40 7.14 -17.22 -4.05
N LYS A 41 7.00 -17.06 -5.36
CA LYS A 41 7.05 -15.76 -6.03
C LYS A 41 5.87 -14.85 -5.67
N GLU A 42 4.64 -15.38 -5.62
CA GLU A 42 3.46 -14.59 -5.21
C GLU A 42 3.54 -14.15 -3.74
N MET A 43 4.10 -14.99 -2.86
CA MET A 43 4.29 -14.64 -1.45
C MET A 43 5.30 -13.50 -1.28
N VAL A 44 6.38 -13.48 -2.08
CA VAL A 44 7.34 -12.36 -2.11
C VAL A 44 6.67 -11.08 -2.60
N ASP A 45 5.82 -11.17 -3.62
CA ASP A 45 5.06 -10.01 -4.14
C ASP A 45 4.10 -9.45 -3.08
N ILE A 46 3.43 -10.31 -2.31
CA ILE A 46 2.59 -9.92 -1.17
C ILE A 46 3.42 -9.20 -0.09
N ILE A 47 4.59 -9.73 0.26
CA ILE A 47 5.48 -9.13 1.27
C ILE A 47 5.96 -7.75 0.80
N GLN A 48 6.36 -7.63 -0.47
CA GLN A 48 6.81 -6.38 -1.05
C GLN A 48 5.68 -5.35 -1.11
N THR A 49 4.47 -5.78 -1.46
CA THR A 49 3.27 -4.93 -1.49
C THR A 49 2.90 -4.44 -0.09
N LYS A 50 3.00 -5.30 0.94
CA LYS A 50 2.82 -4.91 2.35
C LYS A 50 3.84 -3.85 2.78
N ALA A 51 5.09 -3.99 2.38
CA ALA A 51 6.13 -3.00 2.68
C ALA A 51 5.83 -1.64 2.02
N GLN A 52 5.40 -1.65 0.75
CA GLN A 52 5.01 -0.44 0.02
C GLN A 52 3.78 0.24 0.62
N TYR A 53 2.78 -0.53 1.05
CA TYR A 53 1.61 0.00 1.76
C TYR A 53 2.02 0.65 3.08
N LYS A 54 2.87 0.00 3.88
CA LYS A 54 3.36 0.54 5.15
C LYS A 54 4.18 1.82 4.97
N ALA A 55 5.01 1.89 3.93
CA ALA A 55 5.75 3.11 3.58
C ALA A 55 4.79 4.26 3.23
N SER A 56 3.79 3.98 2.39
CA SER A 56 2.78 4.97 1.97
C SER A 56 1.93 5.44 3.16
N ALA A 57 1.53 4.54 4.06
CA ALA A 57 0.83 4.86 5.31
C ALA A 57 1.67 5.78 6.21
N LYS A 58 2.98 5.51 6.33
CA LYS A 58 3.88 6.36 7.12
C LYS A 58 3.98 7.77 6.54
N ILE A 59 4.05 7.93 5.22
CA ILE A 59 4.03 9.23 4.56
C ILE A 59 2.76 10.01 4.90
N VAL A 60 1.59 9.36 4.86
CA VAL A 60 0.31 9.99 5.25
C VAL A 60 0.32 10.42 6.71
N THR A 61 0.78 9.57 7.65
CA THR A 61 0.83 9.95 9.07
C THR A 61 1.74 11.16 9.32
N VAL A 62 2.91 11.20 8.69
CA VAL A 62 3.85 12.33 8.80
C VAL A 62 3.26 13.59 8.17
N ALA A 63 2.65 13.49 6.99
CA ALA A 63 2.01 14.62 6.33
C ALA A 63 0.85 15.20 7.17
N SER A 64 0.03 14.35 7.80
CA SER A 64 -1.03 14.76 8.72
C SER A 64 -0.47 15.44 9.98
N ALA A 65 0.61 14.90 10.55
CA ALA A 65 1.27 15.51 11.71
C ALA A 65 1.84 16.90 11.39
N MET A 66 2.47 17.05 10.22
CA MET A 66 2.97 18.35 9.77
C MET A 66 1.83 19.34 9.51
N ALA A 67 0.72 18.89 8.91
CA ALA A 67 -0.46 19.72 8.70
C ALA A 67 -1.05 20.22 10.03
N LYS A 68 -1.18 19.33 11.03
CA LYS A 68 -1.63 19.71 12.37
C LYS A 68 -0.67 20.72 13.01
N ALA A 69 0.64 20.50 12.93
CA ALA A 69 1.63 21.41 13.51
C ALA A 69 1.56 22.82 12.90
N THR A 70 1.34 22.94 11.58
CA THR A 70 1.12 24.26 10.96
C THR A 70 -0.18 24.93 11.39
N ILE A 71 -1.25 24.17 11.65
CA ILE A 71 -2.50 24.74 12.17
C ILE A 71 -2.31 25.18 13.62
N ASP A 72 -1.62 24.39 14.45
CA ASP A 72 -1.30 24.72 15.85
C ASP A 72 -0.44 25.99 15.97
N ILE A 73 0.50 26.22 15.05
CA ILE A 73 1.35 27.43 15.07
C ILE A 73 0.57 28.69 14.65
N LEU A 74 -0.51 28.52 13.88
CA LEU A 74 -1.33 29.65 13.39
C LEU A 74 -2.43 30.06 14.38
N ALA A 75 -2.83 29.17 15.29
CA ALA A 75 -3.85 29.41 16.33
C ALA A 75 -3.25 30.11 17.56
#